data_AF-A0A942AJ59-F1
#
_entry.id   AF-A0A942AJ59-F1
#
_cell.length_a   1.000
_cell.length_b   1.000
_cell.length_c   1.000
_cell.angle_alpha   90.00
_cell.angle_beta   90.00
_cell.angle_gamma   90.00
#
_symmetry.space_group_name_H-M   'P 1'
#
loop_
_entity.id
_entity.type
_entity.pdbx_description
1 polymer ?
#
loop_
_entity_poly.entity_id
_entity_poly.type
_entity_poly.pdbx_seq_one_letter_code
_entity_poly.pdbx_strand_id
1 'polypeptide(L)'
;PALRALDADFQCPDMRFHYTPQELFDGLDRLGAKGRAQLMRLWWADTGLSLSLLAVMAAAAHNSMAGLAPLPTAMDAAACLRAVADLLENALLAHAVSAYPGRRQEGTVQMAAAVTAAKWCLTGLWVAGLFGGLVLRAARL
;
A
#
# COMPACT_ATOMS: atom_id res chain seq x y z
N PRO A 1 -12.55 8.32 -10.26
CA PRO A 1 -13.07 9.03 -11.45
C PRO A 1 -12.14 10.12 -12.00
N ALA A 2 -11.48 10.92 -11.15
CA ALA A 2 -10.73 12.10 -11.60
C ALA A 2 -9.42 11.77 -12.36
N LEU A 3 -8.59 10.85 -11.87
CA LEU A 3 -7.33 10.48 -12.53
C LEU A 3 -7.54 9.66 -13.81
N ARG A 4 -8.47 8.69 -13.81
CA ARG A 4 -8.84 7.94 -15.03
C ARG A 4 -9.50 8.77 -16.12
N ALA A 5 -10.09 9.91 -15.76
CA ALA A 5 -10.59 10.88 -16.74
C ALA A 5 -9.45 11.68 -17.39
N LEU A 6 -8.26 11.73 -16.76
CA LEU A 6 -7.07 12.36 -17.32
C LEU A 6 -6.22 11.37 -18.13
N ASP A 7 -6.15 10.12 -17.67
CA ASP A 7 -5.52 9.01 -18.38
C ASP A 7 -6.21 7.69 -17.97
N ALA A 8 -6.95 7.08 -18.91
CA ALA A 8 -7.74 5.88 -18.65
C ALA A 8 -6.89 4.66 -18.28
N ASP A 9 -5.65 4.62 -18.77
CA ASP A 9 -4.70 3.53 -18.55
C ASP A 9 -3.79 3.79 -17.34
N PHE A 10 -3.91 4.97 -16.72
CA PHE A 10 -3.15 5.29 -15.52
C PHE A 10 -3.59 4.39 -14.36
N GLN A 11 -2.64 3.58 -13.89
CA GLN A 11 -2.75 2.85 -12.64
C GLN A 11 -1.91 3.55 -11.59
N CYS A 12 -2.50 3.75 -10.42
CA CYS A 12 -1.79 4.30 -9.29
C CYS A 12 -0.69 3.29 -8.85
N PRO A 13 0.53 3.75 -8.49
CA PRO A 13 1.65 2.86 -8.22
C PRO A 13 1.39 1.86 -7.09
N ASP A 14 0.62 2.27 -6.09
CA ASP A 14 0.17 1.46 -4.94
C ASP A 14 -0.70 0.25 -5.32
N MET A 15 -1.41 0.33 -6.45
CA MET A 15 -2.24 -0.75 -6.99
C MET A 15 -1.42 -1.82 -7.72
N ARG A 16 -0.13 -1.56 -7.95
CA ARG A 16 0.79 -2.49 -8.61
C ARG A 16 1.62 -3.21 -7.56
N PHE A 17 2.00 -4.46 -7.86
CA PHE A 17 2.96 -5.17 -7.02
C PHE A 17 4.36 -4.53 -7.10
N HIS A 18 4.74 -4.07 -8.30
CA HIS A 18 5.99 -3.40 -8.58
C HIS A 18 5.82 -2.42 -9.75
N TYR A 19 6.68 -1.41 -9.82
CA TYR A 19 6.78 -0.46 -10.93
C TYR A 19 8.19 0.12 -11.00
N THR A 20 8.58 0.61 -12.18
CA THR A 20 9.87 1.26 -12.38
C THR A 20 9.78 2.78 -12.24
N PRO A 21 10.89 3.50 -11.98
CA PRO A 21 10.91 4.95 -12.01
C PRO A 21 10.44 5.53 -13.34
N GLN A 22 10.82 4.91 -14.45
CA GLN A 22 10.43 5.33 -15.79
C GLN A 22 8.92 5.24 -15.97
N GLU A 23 8.29 4.14 -15.58
CA GLU A 23 6.83 3.98 -15.64
C GLU A 23 6.09 5.06 -14.84
N LEU A 24 6.60 5.43 -13.66
CA LEU A 24 6.04 6.51 -12.86
C LEU A 24 6.18 7.85 -13.59
N PHE A 25 7.38 8.22 -14.02
CA PHE A 25 7.62 9.52 -14.66
C PHE A 25 6.84 9.68 -15.97
N ASP A 26 6.80 8.64 -16.81
CA ASP A 26 6.00 8.63 -18.03
C ASP A 26 4.50 8.82 -17.71
N GLY A 27 4.02 8.22 -16.62
CA GLY A 27 2.67 8.45 -16.10
C GLY A 27 2.44 9.90 -15.64
N LEU A 28 3.40 10.50 -14.93
CA LEU A 28 3.32 11.90 -14.48
C LEU A 28 3.36 12.89 -15.63
N ASP A 29 4.03 12.56 -16.73
CA ASP A 29 4.05 13.34 -17.97
C ASP A 29 2.68 13.30 -18.64
N ARG A 30 2.06 12.12 -18.78
CA ARG A 30 0.69 11.99 -19.33
C ARG A 30 -0.36 12.71 -18.48
N LEU A 31 -0.26 12.60 -17.16
CA LEU A 31 -1.18 13.22 -16.21
C LEU A 31 -1.08 14.75 -16.13
N GLY A 32 0.10 15.31 -16.44
CA GLY A 32 0.37 16.74 -16.34
C GLY A 32 0.21 17.33 -14.93
N ALA A 33 0.24 18.66 -14.82
CA ALA A 33 0.21 19.34 -13.51
C ALA A 33 -1.08 19.07 -12.71
N LYS A 34 -2.23 19.00 -13.39
CA LYS A 34 -3.52 18.72 -12.75
C LYS A 34 -3.57 17.32 -12.14
N GLY A 35 -3.10 16.30 -12.87
CA GLY A 35 -3.07 14.93 -12.34
C GLY A 35 -2.08 14.77 -11.20
N ARG A 36 -0.91 15.45 -11.24
CA ARG A 36 0.03 15.47 -10.10
C ARG A 36 -0.58 16.05 -8.82
N ALA A 37 -1.34 17.14 -8.93
CA ALA A 37 -2.04 17.71 -7.77
C ALA A 37 -3.14 16.77 -7.22
N GLN A 38 -3.81 16.02 -8.09
CA GLN A 38 -4.77 15.00 -7.68
C GLN A 38 -4.10 13.81 -6.99
N LEU A 39 -2.93 13.36 -7.46
CA LEU A 39 -2.13 12.32 -6.81
C LEU A 39 -1.71 12.73 -5.40
N MET A 40 -1.27 13.97 -5.19
CA MET A 40 -0.95 14.48 -3.85
C MET A 40 -2.14 14.36 -2.89
N ARG A 41 -3.34 14.71 -3.36
CA ARG A 41 -4.57 14.61 -2.55
C ARG A 41 -4.95 13.16 -2.29
N LEU A 42 -4.71 12.27 -3.26
CA LEU A 42 -4.97 10.84 -3.14
C LEU A 42 -4.08 10.24 -2.04
N TRP A 43 -2.76 10.45 -2.07
CA TRP A 43 -1.85 9.90 -1.06
C TRP A 43 -2.10 10.47 0.35
N TRP A 44 -2.57 11.71 0.45
CA TRP A 44 -3.06 12.26 1.71
C TRP A 44 -4.30 11.53 2.24
N ALA A 45 -5.29 11.28 1.38
CA ALA A 45 -6.47 10.50 1.76
C ALA A 45 -6.11 9.04 2.09
N ASP A 46 -5.15 8.48 1.37
CA ASP A 46 -4.69 7.10 1.54
C ASP A 46 -4.03 6.86 2.91
N THR A 47 -3.40 7.88 3.50
CA THR A 47 -2.94 7.84 4.90
C THR A 47 -4.08 7.47 5.86
N GLY A 48 -5.27 8.07 5.68
CA GLY A 48 -6.45 7.75 6.50
C GLY A 48 -7.00 6.35 6.22
N LEU A 49 -6.96 5.92 4.96
CA LEU A 49 -7.34 4.56 4.56
C LEU A 49 -6.41 3.52 5.21
N SER A 50 -5.10 3.77 5.22
CA SER A 50 -4.09 2.89 5.80
C SER A 50 -4.34 2.63 7.28
N LEU A 51 -4.62 3.68 8.05
CA LEU A 51 -4.94 3.58 9.49
C LEU A 51 -6.27 2.85 9.73
N SER A 52 -7.27 3.12 8.90
CA SER A 52 -8.57 2.44 8.99
C SER A 52 -8.43 0.95 8.69
N LEU A 53 -7.63 0.61 7.67
CA LEU A 53 -7.36 -0.78 7.30
C LEU A 53 -6.56 -1.51 8.38
N LEU A 54 -5.59 -0.86 9.03
CA LEU A 54 -4.89 -1.41 10.18
C LEU A 54 -5.87 -1.80 11.30
N ALA A 55 -6.81 -0.90 11.65
CA ALA A 55 -7.81 -1.18 12.67
C ALA A 55 -8.71 -2.37 12.29
N VAL A 56 -9.14 -2.45 11.02
CA VAL A 56 -9.93 -3.58 10.50
C VAL A 56 -9.13 -4.89 10.56
N MET A 57 -7.87 -4.87 10.15
CA MET A 57 -7.00 -6.05 10.19
C MET A 57 -6.78 -6.54 11.62
N ALA A 58 -6.47 -5.64 12.56
CA ALA A 58 -6.34 -6.00 13.97
C ALA A 58 -7.65 -6.59 14.52
N ALA A 59 -8.78 -5.93 14.28
CA ALA A 59 -10.08 -6.42 14.70
C ALA A 59 -10.40 -7.81 14.11
N ALA A 60 -10.14 -8.03 12.82
CA ALA A 60 -10.35 -9.32 12.17
C ALA A 60 -9.47 -10.42 12.77
N ALA A 61 -8.19 -10.13 13.03
CA ALA A 61 -7.27 -11.07 13.66
C ALA A 61 -7.75 -11.46 15.07
N HIS A 62 -8.05 -10.48 15.93
CA HIS A 62 -8.48 -10.75 17.31
C HIS A 62 -9.82 -11.50 17.41
N ASN A 63 -10.79 -11.20 16.54
CA ASN A 63 -12.10 -11.87 16.57
C ASN A 63 -12.04 -13.29 15.99
N SER A 64 -11.22 -13.50 14.96
CA SER A 64 -11.21 -14.77 14.21
C SER A 64 -10.21 -15.78 14.78
N MET A 65 -9.13 -15.32 15.41
CA MET A 65 -7.99 -16.16 15.80
C MET A 65 -7.84 -16.36 17.31
N ALA A 66 -8.88 -16.04 18.10
CA ALA A 66 -8.87 -16.26 19.54
C ALA A 66 -8.54 -17.71 19.90
N GLY A 67 -7.57 -17.91 20.80
CA GLY A 67 -7.10 -19.25 21.22
C GLY A 67 -6.12 -19.94 20.26
N LEU A 68 -5.65 -19.25 19.22
CA LEU A 68 -4.63 -19.74 18.27
C LEU A 68 -3.26 -19.07 18.48
N ALA A 69 -2.92 -18.70 19.71
CA ALA A 69 -1.61 -18.12 20.00
C ALA A 69 -0.46 -19.04 19.48
N PRO A 70 0.57 -18.48 18.82
CA PRO A 70 0.90 -17.05 18.70
C PRO A 70 0.37 -16.34 17.42
N LEU A 71 -0.53 -16.97 16.65
CA LEU A 71 -0.96 -16.48 15.33
C LEU A 71 -1.54 -15.04 15.33
N PRO A 72 -2.43 -14.63 16.27
CA PRO A 72 -2.96 -13.26 16.27
C PRO A 72 -1.87 -12.20 16.38
N THR A 73 -0.88 -12.42 17.25
CA THR A 73 0.25 -11.49 17.44
C THR A 73 1.12 -11.37 16.19
N ALA A 74 1.37 -12.47 15.49
CA ALA A 74 2.09 -12.44 14.22
C ALA A 74 1.32 -11.68 13.14
N MET A 75 -0.01 -11.84 13.11
CA MET A 75 -0.89 -11.09 12.22
C MET A 75 -0.91 -9.59 12.57
N ASP A 76 -0.97 -9.21 13.84
CA ASP A 76 -0.91 -7.81 14.26
C ASP A 76 0.42 -7.16 13.83
N ALA A 77 1.53 -7.87 14.01
CA ALA A 77 2.84 -7.41 13.55
C ALA A 77 2.87 -7.20 12.02
N ALA A 78 2.33 -8.15 11.25
CA ALA A 78 2.25 -8.02 9.80
C ALA A 78 1.36 -6.83 9.38
N ALA A 79 0.22 -6.61 10.06
CA ALA A 79 -0.66 -5.48 9.80
C ALA A 79 0.01 -4.13 10.11
N CYS A 80 0.70 -4.03 11.25
CA CYS A 80 1.45 -2.83 11.64
C CYS A 80 2.57 -2.52 10.65
N LEU A 81 3.40 -3.51 10.30
CA LEU A 81 4.47 -3.35 9.31
C LEU A 81 3.91 -2.95 7.94
N ARG A 82 2.76 -3.52 7.55
CA ARG A 82 2.08 -3.19 6.30
C ARG A 82 1.64 -1.73 6.29
N ALA A 83 1.02 -1.25 7.38
CA ALA A 83 0.61 0.15 7.50
C ALA A 83 1.82 1.11 7.46
N VAL A 84 2.92 0.76 8.13
CA VAL A 84 4.17 1.54 8.07
C VAL A 84 4.72 1.60 6.64
N ALA A 85 4.73 0.47 5.93
CA ALA A 85 5.17 0.42 4.53
C ALA A 85 4.30 1.32 3.64
N ASP A 86 2.99 1.29 3.81
CA ASP A 86 2.05 2.11 3.05
C ASP A 86 2.25 3.61 3.29
N LEU A 87 2.43 4.03 4.56
CA LEU A 87 2.76 5.42 4.89
C LEU A 87 4.11 5.86 4.32
N LEU A 88 5.12 4.99 4.37
CA LEU A 88 6.45 5.27 3.83
C LEU A 88 6.42 5.40 2.31
N GLU A 89 5.73 4.49 1.62
CA GLU A 89 5.51 4.56 0.17
C GLU A 89 4.86 5.89 -0.23
N ASN A 90 3.76 6.26 0.43
CA ASN A 90 3.03 7.49 0.17
C ASN A 90 3.91 8.73 0.37
N ALA A 91 4.74 8.75 1.42
CA ALA A 91 5.68 9.83 1.68
C ALA A 91 6.78 9.92 0.61
N LEU A 92 7.36 8.78 0.20
CA LEU A 92 8.40 8.73 -0.84
C LEU A 92 7.86 9.19 -2.19
N LEU A 93 6.67 8.73 -2.58
CA LEU A 93 6.00 9.12 -3.80
C LEU A 93 5.60 10.60 -3.78
N ALA A 94 5.06 11.09 -2.65
CA ALA A 94 4.76 12.51 -2.48
C ALA A 94 6.01 13.39 -2.65
N HIS A 95 7.12 12.98 -2.03
CA HIS A 95 8.40 13.67 -2.17
C HIS A 95 8.87 13.69 -3.63
N ALA A 96 8.90 12.54 -4.30
CA ALA A 96 9.34 12.44 -5.69
C ALA A 96 8.50 13.28 -6.66
N VAL A 97 7.17 13.28 -6.50
CA VAL A 97 6.28 14.07 -7.37
C VAL A 97 6.36 15.56 -7.06
N SER A 98 6.60 15.96 -5.81
CA SER A 98 6.76 17.38 -5.45
C SER A 98 7.99 18.03 -6.11
N ALA A 99 9.02 17.23 -6.37
CA ALA A 99 10.23 17.66 -7.07
C ALA A 99 10.08 17.64 -8.60
N TYR A 100 9.02 17.00 -9.13
CA TYR A 100 8.79 16.82 -10.56
C TYR A 100 8.07 18.03 -11.20
N PRO A 101 8.46 18.48 -12.42
CA PRO A 101 9.47 17.91 -13.31
C PRO A 101 10.91 18.41 -13.07
N GLY A 102 11.13 19.32 -12.13
CA GLY A 102 12.42 19.99 -11.92
C GLY A 102 13.57 19.05 -11.55
N ARG A 103 13.29 17.94 -10.85
CA ARG A 103 14.24 16.85 -10.56
C ARG A 103 13.55 15.49 -10.62
N ARG A 104 14.07 14.58 -11.45
CA ARG A 104 13.65 13.17 -11.52
C ARG A 104 14.39 12.37 -10.44
N GLN A 105 13.72 12.15 -9.31
CA GLN A 105 14.30 11.45 -8.15
C GLN A 105 14.21 9.92 -8.29
N GLU A 106 14.95 9.34 -9.24
CA GLU A 106 14.87 7.90 -9.53
C GLU A 106 15.11 7.01 -8.31
N GLY A 107 16.12 7.30 -7.48
CA GLY A 107 16.41 6.51 -6.27
C GLY A 107 15.25 6.51 -5.27
N THR A 108 14.59 7.66 -5.07
CA THR A 108 13.41 7.76 -4.20
C THR A 108 12.26 6.91 -4.73
N VAL A 109 12.06 6.89 -6.04
CA VAL A 109 11.00 6.09 -6.67
C VAL A 109 11.33 4.60 -6.62
N GLN A 110 12.61 4.20 -6.77
CA GLN A 110 13.03 2.81 -6.57
C GLN A 110 12.79 2.34 -5.14
N MET A 111 13.11 3.18 -4.14
CA MET A 111 12.78 2.90 -2.75
C MET A 111 11.28 2.76 -2.55
N ALA A 112 10.47 3.66 -3.12
CA ALA A 112 9.02 3.58 -3.05
C ALA A 112 8.51 2.25 -3.63
N ALA A 113 8.98 1.85 -4.80
CA ALA A 113 8.59 0.59 -5.45
C ALA A 113 8.98 -0.65 -4.64
N ALA A 114 10.14 -0.64 -3.96
CA ALA A 114 10.54 -1.71 -3.06
C ALA A 114 9.63 -1.79 -1.82
N VAL A 115 9.26 -0.64 -1.27
CA VAL A 115 8.32 -0.54 -0.15
C VAL A 115 6.91 -1.00 -0.56
N THR A 116 6.45 -0.67 -1.77
CA THR A 116 5.20 -1.18 -2.35
C THR A 116 5.19 -2.71 -2.39
N ALA A 117 6.27 -3.34 -2.89
CA ALA A 117 6.37 -4.79 -2.93
C ALA A 117 6.34 -5.40 -1.52
N ALA A 118 7.06 -4.80 -0.56
CA ALA A 118 7.05 -5.24 0.83
C ALA A 118 5.64 -5.15 1.44
N LYS A 119 4.90 -4.06 1.18
CA LYS A 119 3.50 -3.88 1.59
C LYS A 119 2.61 -5.01 1.08
N TRP A 120 2.73 -5.38 -0.19
CA TRP A 120 1.96 -6.46 -0.79
C TRP A 120 2.32 -7.82 -0.19
N CYS A 121 3.61 -8.11 0.03
CA CYS A 121 4.04 -9.32 0.72
C CYS A 121 3.46 -9.42 2.13
N LEU A 122 3.51 -8.34 2.92
CA LEU A 122 2.95 -8.29 4.27
C LEU A 122 1.42 -8.48 4.26
N THR A 123 0.74 -7.92 3.27
CA THR A 123 -0.70 -8.15 3.06
C THR A 123 -0.98 -9.62 2.75
N GLY A 124 -0.20 -10.23 1.86
CA GLY A 124 -0.33 -11.66 1.54
C GLY A 124 -0.08 -12.56 2.75
N LEU A 125 0.95 -12.27 3.56
CA LEU A 125 1.23 -12.98 4.80
C LEU A 125 0.08 -12.88 5.79
N TRP A 126 -0.49 -11.68 5.96
CA TRP A 126 -1.64 -11.47 6.84
C TRP A 126 -2.86 -12.27 6.37
N VAL A 127 -3.17 -12.23 5.08
CA VAL A 127 -4.28 -12.98 4.47
C VAL A 127 -4.07 -14.50 4.61
N ALA A 128 -2.85 -14.99 4.37
CA ALA A 128 -2.50 -16.40 4.57
C ALA A 128 -2.68 -16.81 6.04
N GLY A 129 -2.29 -15.94 6.99
CA GLY A 129 -2.53 -16.14 8.42
C GLY A 129 -4.02 -16.24 8.75
N LEU A 130 -4.85 -15.36 8.18
CA LEU A 130 -6.30 -15.38 8.37
C LEU A 130 -6.90 -16.71 7.87
N PHE A 131 -6.66 -17.09 6.62
CA PHE A 131 -7.23 -18.32 6.06
C PHE A 131 -6.68 -19.57 6.72
N GLY A 132 -5.36 -19.64 6.94
CA GLY A 132 -4.72 -20.75 7.64
C GLY A 132 -5.28 -20.92 9.05
N GLY A 133 -5.47 -19.83 9.78
CA GLY A 133 -6.06 -19.86 11.11
C GLY A 133 -7.54 -20.25 11.12
N LEU A 134 -8.33 -19.81 10.14
CA LEU A 134 -9.73 -20.26 9.97
C LEU A 134 -9.82 -21.77 9.74
N VAL A 135 -8.95 -22.32 8.89
CA VAL A 135 -8.86 -23.77 8.65
C VAL A 135 -8.48 -24.52 9.93
N LEU A 136 -7.45 -24.05 10.65
CA LEU A 136 -7.04 -24.65 11.93
C LEU A 136 -8.15 -24.60 12.97
N ARG A 137 -8.93 -23.52 13.01
CA ARG A 137 -10.08 -23.39 13.91
C ARG A 137 -11.19 -24.37 13.54
N ALA A 138 -11.52 -24.49 12.25
CA ALA A 138 -12.51 -25.43 11.77
C ALA A 138 -12.11 -26.89 12.04
N ALA A 139 -10.82 -27.23 11.93
CA ALA A 139 -10.31 -28.57 12.24
C ALA A 139 -10.31 -28.93 13.74
N ARG A 140 -10.49 -27.93 14.64
CA ARG A 140 -10.61 -28.14 16.09
C ARG A 140 -12.06 -28.25 16.57
N LEU A 141 -13.05 -27.97 15.71
CA LEU A 141 -14.47 -28.16 15.94
C LEU A 141 -14.88 -29.58 15.57
#